data_AF-A0A8C1M8Z5-F1
#
_entry.id   AF-A0A8C1M8Z5-F1
#
_cell.length_a   1.000
_cell.length_b   1.000
_cell.length_c   1.000
_cell.angle_alpha   90.00
_cell.angle_beta   90.00
_cell.angle_gamma   90.00
#
_symmetry.space_group_name_H-M   'P 1'
#
loop_
_entity.id
_entity.type
_entity.pdbx_description
1 polymer ?
#
loop_
_entity_poly.entity_id
_entity_poly.type
_entity_poly.pdbx_seq_one_letter_code
_entity_poly.pdbx_strand_id
1 'polypeptide(L)'
;MAESSTLTCEEKQHENVPVYEFIDVNSKEFHIGAFRDLWLDVLNPEVYSYGEPAPEIEDVEFIEEMGIEPKTLEELKSICRYNRETVFFKFYFCITYFMTYVEMMSVGKKPDNLRDLIPEGEIILTFNIMYPILFQRFKFVRAYQTLHVLGSQKLSDLRDAICCVSDLQVFGEFSNTPDMVPQFISKDHYKSAFFFFNGTFFNDTRFPECQDISKTTREWTRTRDFPEFKTAKMEDTSFYDLKMKVGFPYLYTHQGDCEHVVILTDVRLVHQDDCLDMKLYPLITHKHRVVTRKCSVCHLYISRWITTSDAFAPTDPCLFCDQCFRMFHYDDKGNKLGDFLAYAYVDPGTFN
;
A
#
# COMPACT_ATOMS: atom_id res chain seq x y z
N MET A 1 -48.11 37.91 20.88
CA MET A 1 -48.02 37.34 19.52
C MET A 1 -46.56 37.34 19.17
N ALA A 2 -45.94 36.16 19.20
CA ALA A 2 -44.52 35.97 18.95
C ALA A 2 -44.30 35.90 17.45
N GLU A 3 -43.43 36.74 16.92
CA GLU A 3 -42.87 36.56 15.57
C GLU A 3 -41.56 35.79 15.71
N SER A 4 -41.57 34.59 15.15
CA SER A 4 -40.47 33.65 15.05
C SER A 4 -39.51 34.14 13.96
N SER A 5 -38.35 34.66 14.34
CA SER A 5 -37.23 34.85 13.42
C SER A 5 -36.50 33.52 13.24
N THR A 6 -36.82 32.82 12.15
CA THR A 6 -36.07 31.67 11.65
C THR A 6 -34.64 32.10 11.30
N LEU A 7 -33.68 31.65 12.09
CA LEU A 7 -32.25 31.64 11.76
C LEU A 7 -32.03 30.57 10.68
N THR A 8 -31.81 30.98 9.43
CA THR A 8 -31.22 30.12 8.40
C THR A 8 -29.70 30.28 8.46
N CYS A 9 -29.02 29.36 9.13
CA CYS A 9 -27.57 29.22 9.03
C CYS A 9 -27.29 28.45 7.73
N GLU A 10 -27.10 29.17 6.63
CA GLU A 10 -26.52 28.58 5.42
C GLU A 10 -25.02 28.37 5.68
N GLU A 11 -24.65 27.20 6.17
CA GLU A 11 -23.26 26.76 6.21
C GLU A 11 -22.72 26.68 4.78
N LYS A 12 -21.91 27.67 4.38
CA LYS A 12 -21.15 27.60 3.14
C LYS A 12 -20.21 26.39 3.22
N GLN A 13 -20.58 25.29 2.57
CA GLN A 13 -19.70 24.14 2.41
C GLN A 13 -18.42 24.60 1.70
N HIS A 14 -17.31 24.49 2.42
CA HIS A 14 -16.00 24.86 1.91
C HIS A 14 -15.56 23.82 0.86
N GLU A 15 -15.22 24.25 -0.35
CA GLU A 15 -14.91 23.37 -1.50
C GLU A 15 -13.81 22.34 -1.19
N ASN A 16 -12.92 22.67 -0.25
CA ASN A 16 -11.79 21.83 0.12
C ASN A 16 -12.06 20.84 1.27
N VAL A 17 -13.28 20.80 1.83
CA VAL A 17 -13.65 19.80 2.85
C VAL A 17 -14.22 18.57 2.14
N PRO A 18 -13.71 17.36 2.40
CA PRO A 18 -14.26 16.13 1.83
C PRO A 18 -15.73 15.96 2.21
N VAL A 19 -16.62 16.12 1.23
CA VAL A 19 -18.04 15.80 1.38
C VAL A 19 -18.26 14.38 0.89
N TYR A 20 -18.85 13.51 1.71
CA TYR A 20 -19.14 12.14 1.31
C TYR A 20 -20.27 12.08 0.26
N GLU A 21 -20.01 11.44 -0.88
CA GLU A 21 -21.05 11.10 -1.87
C GLU A 21 -21.95 9.99 -1.29
N PHE A 22 -21.29 9.00 -0.71
CA PHE A 22 -21.89 7.91 0.05
C PHE A 22 -21.10 7.76 1.35
N ILE A 23 -21.79 7.94 2.49
CA ILE A 23 -21.19 7.83 3.82
C ILE A 23 -20.51 6.47 3.96
N ASP A 24 -19.29 6.47 4.50
CA ASP A 24 -18.41 5.29 4.68
C ASP A 24 -18.01 4.55 3.39
N VAL A 25 -18.33 5.09 2.23
CA VAL A 25 -17.99 4.49 0.92
C VAL A 25 -17.01 5.37 0.18
N ASN A 26 -17.38 6.60 -0.16
CA ASN A 26 -16.48 7.49 -0.88
C ASN A 26 -16.81 8.99 -0.73
N SER A 27 -15.77 9.82 -0.86
CA SER A 27 -15.90 11.27 -0.90
C SER A 27 -16.11 11.80 -2.32
N LYS A 28 -16.59 13.04 -2.41
CA LYS A 28 -16.39 13.91 -3.56
C LYS A 28 -14.91 14.23 -3.71
N GLU A 29 -14.55 14.74 -4.88
CA GLU A 29 -13.19 15.17 -5.16
C GLU A 29 -12.82 16.40 -4.33
N PHE A 30 -11.67 16.37 -3.67
CA PHE A 30 -11.09 17.49 -2.94
C PHE A 30 -9.58 17.55 -3.19
N HIS A 31 -8.98 18.73 -3.00
CA HIS A 31 -7.55 18.95 -3.17
C HIS A 31 -6.81 18.70 -1.86
N ILE A 32 -5.81 17.80 -1.88
CA ILE A 32 -5.14 17.33 -0.66
C ILE A 32 -4.37 18.46 0.05
N GLY A 33 -3.56 19.24 -0.67
CA GLY A 33 -2.82 20.38 -0.08
C GLY A 33 -3.73 21.43 0.54
N ALA A 34 -4.71 21.93 -0.23
CA ALA A 34 -5.69 22.89 0.27
C ALA A 34 -6.53 22.38 1.46
N PHE A 35 -6.78 21.07 1.54
CA PHE A 35 -7.45 20.48 2.70
C PHE A 35 -6.56 20.50 3.95
N ARG A 36 -5.27 20.15 3.81
CA ARG A 36 -4.29 20.30 4.89
C ARG A 36 -4.24 21.74 5.40
N ASP A 37 -4.07 22.70 4.50
CA ASP A 37 -3.92 24.11 4.91
C ASP A 37 -5.15 24.60 5.67
N LEU A 38 -6.35 24.21 5.21
CA LEU A 38 -7.60 24.48 5.92
C LEU A 38 -7.64 23.84 7.32
N TRP A 39 -7.15 22.61 7.48
CA TRP A 39 -7.06 21.96 8.78
C TRP A 39 -6.12 22.71 9.73
N LEU A 40 -4.97 23.16 9.25
CA LEU A 40 -4.01 23.92 10.06
C LEU A 40 -4.55 25.30 10.46
N ASP A 41 -5.39 25.90 9.62
CA ASP A 41 -6.03 27.19 9.92
C ASP A 41 -7.14 27.08 10.99
N VAL A 42 -7.78 25.91 11.10
CA VAL A 42 -8.97 25.70 11.96
C VAL A 42 -8.62 25.01 13.28
N LEU A 43 -7.67 24.07 13.27
CA LEU A 43 -7.32 23.26 14.45
C LEU A 43 -6.35 24.01 15.37
N ASN A 44 -6.48 23.78 16.68
CA ASN A 44 -5.50 24.26 17.65
C ASN A 44 -4.15 23.56 17.38
N PRO A 45 -3.02 24.30 17.28
CA PRO A 45 -1.68 23.73 17.13
C PRO A 45 -1.31 22.62 18.10
N GLU A 46 -1.86 22.63 19.32
CA GLU A 46 -1.64 21.57 20.31
C GLU A 46 -2.11 20.18 19.82
N VAL A 47 -3.08 20.11 18.91
CA VAL A 47 -3.63 18.84 18.38
C VAL A 47 -2.64 18.09 17.48
N TYR A 48 -1.70 18.81 16.86
CA TYR A 48 -0.74 18.24 15.92
C TYR A 48 0.72 18.57 16.27
N SER A 49 0.94 19.11 17.47
CA SER A 49 2.28 19.31 17.99
C SER A 49 2.86 18.00 18.53
N TYR A 50 4.18 17.87 18.45
CA TYR A 50 4.90 16.74 19.06
C TYR A 50 5.39 17.05 20.48
N GLY A 51 5.08 18.24 21.00
CA GLY A 51 5.40 18.63 22.37
C GLY A 51 4.52 17.87 23.35
N GLU A 52 5.11 16.98 24.16
CA GLU A 52 4.41 16.40 25.30
C GLU A 52 4.11 17.52 26.32
N PRO A 53 2.84 17.73 26.73
CA PRO A 53 2.55 18.59 27.86
C PRO A 53 3.25 18.03 29.11
N ALA A 54 3.57 18.90 30.06
CA ALA A 54 4.15 18.42 31.32
C ALA A 54 3.19 17.36 31.94
N PRO A 55 3.69 16.27 32.54
CA PRO A 55 2.84 15.19 33.07
C PRO A 55 1.75 15.69 34.04
N GLU A 56 2.03 16.78 34.73
CA GLU A 56 1.13 17.46 35.66
C GLU A 56 -0.04 18.16 34.96
N ILE A 57 0.15 18.61 33.72
CA ILE A 57 -0.87 19.24 32.88
C ILE A 57 -1.74 18.14 32.24
N GLU A 58 -1.11 17.10 31.70
CA GLU A 58 -1.78 15.93 31.10
C GLU A 58 -2.71 15.22 32.11
N ASP A 59 -2.27 15.11 33.37
CA ASP A 59 -3.08 14.53 34.44
C ASP A 59 -4.32 15.35 34.77
N VAL A 60 -4.17 16.67 34.80
CA VAL A 60 -5.28 17.60 35.09
C VAL A 60 -6.29 17.57 33.95
N GLU A 61 -5.83 17.63 32.70
CA GLU A 61 -6.70 17.55 31.52
C GLU A 61 -7.43 16.20 31.44
N PHE A 62 -6.75 15.08 31.68
CA PHE A 62 -7.36 13.76 31.70
C PHE A 62 -8.38 13.59 32.83
N ILE A 63 -8.11 14.16 34.02
CA ILE A 63 -9.04 14.20 35.15
C ILE A 63 -10.30 14.97 34.79
N GLU A 64 -10.15 16.13 34.16
CA GLU A 64 -11.26 16.99 33.74
C GLU A 64 -12.09 16.35 32.62
N GLU A 65 -11.44 15.76 31.61
CA GLU A 65 -12.10 15.10 30.49
C GLU A 65 -12.86 13.85 30.91
N MET A 66 -12.22 12.99 31.72
CA MET A 66 -12.81 11.71 32.14
C MET A 66 -13.74 11.87 33.35
N GLY A 67 -13.75 13.05 34.00
CA GLY A 67 -14.56 13.34 35.18
C GLY A 67 -14.22 12.44 36.37
N ILE A 68 -12.95 12.04 36.51
CA ILE A 68 -12.49 11.11 37.55
C ILE A 68 -11.78 11.85 38.69
N GLU A 69 -11.80 11.29 39.89
CA GLU A 69 -11.01 11.87 40.99
C GLU A 69 -9.50 11.65 40.75
N PRO A 70 -8.62 12.56 41.19
CA PRO A 70 -7.16 12.42 41.03
C PRO A 70 -6.61 11.10 41.59
N LYS A 71 -7.21 10.61 42.68
CA LYS A 71 -6.87 9.32 43.29
C LYS A 71 -7.16 8.14 42.37
N THR A 72 -8.25 8.20 41.60
CA THR A 72 -8.61 7.19 40.60
C THR A 72 -7.60 7.17 39.45
N LEU A 73 -7.08 8.34 39.04
CA LEU A 73 -6.00 8.42 38.06
C LEU A 73 -4.71 7.78 38.59
N GLU A 74 -4.32 8.02 39.85
CA GLU A 74 -3.16 7.36 40.46
C GLU A 74 -3.32 5.83 40.52
N GLU A 75 -4.51 5.34 40.85
CA GLU A 75 -4.83 3.90 40.84
C GLU A 75 -4.73 3.32 39.43
N LEU A 76 -5.28 4.01 38.41
CA LEU A 76 -5.15 3.62 37.00
C LEU A 76 -3.69 3.63 36.53
N LYS A 77 -2.92 4.65 36.87
CA LYS A 77 -1.48 4.72 36.58
C LYS A 77 -0.72 3.58 37.23
N SER A 78 -1.05 3.22 38.48
CA SER A 78 -0.46 2.08 39.19
C SER A 78 -0.78 0.74 38.49
N ILE A 79 -2.03 0.53 38.08
CA ILE A 79 -2.48 -0.65 37.33
C ILE A 79 -1.79 -0.71 35.96
N CYS A 80 -1.78 0.40 35.21
CA CYS A 80 -1.17 0.51 33.88
C CYS A 80 0.36 0.41 33.93
N ARG A 81 1.02 0.85 35.00
CA ARG A 81 2.47 0.70 35.20
C ARG A 81 2.86 -0.76 35.46
N TYR A 82 2.05 -1.50 36.20
CA TYR A 82 2.22 -2.95 36.35
C TYR A 82 1.97 -3.68 35.02
N ASN A 83 1.00 -3.17 34.23
CA ASN A 83 0.68 -3.68 32.90
C ASN A 83 1.64 -3.23 31.78
N ARG A 84 2.45 -2.18 31.92
CA ARG A 84 3.47 -1.84 30.90
C ARG A 84 4.52 -2.95 30.77
N GLU A 85 4.82 -3.67 31.86
CA GLU A 85 5.72 -4.82 31.83
C GLU A 85 5.03 -6.13 31.40
N THR A 86 3.69 -6.20 31.37
CA THR A 86 2.95 -7.47 31.12
C THR A 86 1.83 -7.44 30.07
N VAL A 87 1.45 -6.28 29.50
CA VAL A 87 0.30 -6.13 28.57
C VAL A 87 0.70 -5.81 27.13
N PHE A 88 2.00 -5.73 26.81
CA PHE A 88 2.44 -6.01 25.44
C PHE A 88 2.31 -7.50 25.05
N PHE A 89 1.98 -8.37 26.01
CA PHE A 89 2.03 -9.83 25.89
C PHE A 89 0.73 -10.53 26.28
N LYS A 90 -0.43 -10.07 25.79
CA LYS A 90 -1.63 -10.92 25.60
C LYS A 90 -2.80 -10.10 25.05
N PHE A 91 -2.93 -10.05 23.73
CA PHE A 91 -4.20 -10.28 23.04
C PHE A 91 -3.85 -10.63 21.58
N TYR A 92 -4.39 -11.74 21.08
CA TYR A 92 -4.09 -12.42 19.80
C TYR A 92 -2.84 -13.32 19.78
N PHE A 93 -2.95 -14.46 20.45
CA PHE A 93 -2.12 -15.61 20.14
C PHE A 93 -2.76 -16.40 18.99
N CYS A 94 -2.11 -16.35 17.82
CA CYS A 94 -2.13 -17.27 16.67
C CYS A 94 -2.40 -16.52 15.34
N ILE A 95 -1.32 -16.33 14.54
CA ILE A 95 -1.19 -15.88 13.13
C ILE A 95 -0.28 -14.64 12.90
N THR A 96 0.13 -13.88 13.92
CA THR A 96 0.79 -12.55 13.73
C THR A 96 2.07 -12.37 14.56
N TYR A 97 3.21 -12.91 14.12
CA TYR A 97 4.49 -12.71 14.83
C TYR A 97 5.57 -11.93 14.07
N PHE A 98 5.35 -11.58 12.79
CA PHE A 98 6.33 -10.80 12.01
C PHE A 98 5.77 -9.47 11.49
N MET A 99 4.48 -9.43 11.12
CA MET A 99 3.81 -8.20 10.72
C MET A 99 3.63 -7.22 11.89
N THR A 100 3.42 -7.76 13.10
CA THR A 100 3.46 -7.02 14.38
C THR A 100 4.82 -6.38 14.65
N TYR A 101 5.92 -6.89 14.09
CA TYR A 101 7.25 -6.35 14.38
C TYR A 101 7.50 -5.02 13.68
N VAL A 102 7.13 -4.87 12.40
CA VAL A 102 7.33 -3.61 11.66
C VAL A 102 6.37 -2.52 12.15
N GLU A 103 5.10 -2.87 12.42
CA GLU A 103 4.14 -1.97 13.06
C GLU A 103 4.64 -1.57 14.47
N MET A 104 5.06 -2.52 15.31
CA MET A 104 5.57 -2.17 16.66
C MET A 104 6.90 -1.43 16.67
N MET A 105 7.75 -1.58 15.65
CA MET A 105 9.01 -0.83 15.54
C MET A 105 8.83 0.59 15.04
N SER A 106 7.71 0.90 14.38
CA SER A 106 7.46 2.21 13.77
C SER A 106 6.58 3.11 14.64
N VAL A 107 5.71 2.55 15.49
CA VAL A 107 4.91 3.31 16.46
C VAL A 107 5.80 4.12 17.40
N GLY A 108 5.56 5.43 17.47
CA GLY A 108 6.29 6.39 18.31
C GLY A 108 7.77 6.52 17.97
N LYS A 109 8.22 6.01 16.81
CA LYS A 109 9.63 6.05 16.43
C LYS A 109 10.04 7.47 16.07
N LYS A 110 10.96 8.02 16.88
CA LYS A 110 11.62 9.30 16.60
C LYS A 110 12.92 9.06 15.82
N PRO A 111 13.29 9.94 14.88
CA PRO A 111 14.52 9.79 14.11
C PRO A 111 15.76 10.05 14.97
N ASP A 112 16.88 9.41 14.62
CA ASP A 112 18.18 9.67 15.26
C ASP A 112 18.68 11.10 14.96
N ASN A 113 18.27 11.68 13.82
CA ASN A 113 18.63 13.02 13.38
C ASN A 113 17.37 13.89 13.24
N LEU A 114 17.37 15.04 13.92
CA LEU A 114 16.25 16.00 13.89
C LEU A 114 15.92 16.52 12.48
N ARG A 115 16.83 16.43 11.51
CA ARG A 115 16.55 16.79 10.10
C ARG A 115 15.60 15.82 9.41
N ASP A 116 15.53 14.59 9.91
CA ASP A 116 14.64 13.54 9.40
C ASP A 116 13.30 13.53 10.15
N LEU A 117 13.09 14.48 11.08
CA LEU A 117 11.83 14.65 11.78
C LEU A 117 10.78 15.17 10.82
N ILE A 118 9.63 14.50 10.78
CA ILE A 118 8.47 14.96 10.04
C ILE A 118 8.04 16.33 10.58
N PRO A 119 7.80 17.35 9.74
CA PRO A 119 7.35 18.65 10.22
C PRO A 119 5.94 18.56 10.82
N GLU A 120 5.67 19.37 11.84
CA GLU A 120 4.31 19.50 12.39
C GLU A 120 3.33 19.97 11.31
N GLY A 121 2.11 19.44 11.36
CA GLY A 121 1.08 19.71 10.37
C GLY A 121 1.27 18.98 9.03
N GLU A 122 2.21 18.04 8.90
CA GLU A 122 2.25 17.09 7.79
C GLU A 122 1.02 16.14 7.84
N ILE A 123 0.61 15.60 6.70
CA ILE A 123 -0.48 14.62 6.62
C ILE A 123 0.05 13.22 6.26
N ILE A 124 -0.66 12.21 6.75
CA ILE A 124 -0.54 10.82 6.34
C ILE A 124 -1.74 10.45 5.48
N LEU A 125 -1.45 9.85 4.34
CA LEU A 125 -2.39 9.26 3.40
C LEU A 125 -2.28 7.74 3.48
N THR A 126 -3.41 7.07 3.74
CA THR A 126 -3.46 5.62 3.80
C THR A 126 -3.94 5.06 2.47
N PHE A 127 -3.07 4.35 1.77
CA PHE A 127 -3.36 3.70 0.51
C PHE A 127 -3.49 2.19 0.68
N ASN A 128 -4.64 1.65 0.27
CA ASN A 128 -4.83 0.22 0.08
C ASN A 128 -4.55 -0.16 -1.37
N ILE A 129 -3.65 -1.11 -1.58
CA ILE A 129 -3.32 -1.65 -2.89
C ILE A 129 -3.91 -3.05 -2.98
N MET A 130 -4.71 -3.29 -4.02
CA MET A 130 -5.32 -4.59 -4.28
C MET A 130 -4.35 -5.49 -5.05
N TYR A 131 -4.62 -6.80 -5.03
CA TYR A 131 -3.94 -7.75 -5.91
C TYR A 131 -4.10 -7.36 -7.39
N PRO A 132 -3.14 -7.72 -8.26
CA PRO A 132 -3.30 -7.58 -9.69
C PRO A 132 -4.65 -8.11 -10.19
N ILE A 133 -5.33 -7.34 -11.06
CA ILE A 133 -6.68 -7.66 -11.57
C ILE A 133 -6.73 -9.04 -12.25
N LEU A 134 -5.59 -9.48 -12.81
CA LEU A 134 -5.41 -10.78 -13.44
C LEU A 134 -5.60 -11.96 -12.46
N PHE A 135 -5.38 -11.76 -11.15
CA PHE A 135 -5.57 -12.82 -10.16
C PHE A 135 -7.02 -12.94 -9.73
N GLN A 136 -7.83 -13.63 -10.55
CA GLN A 136 -9.26 -13.83 -10.29
C GLN A 136 -9.57 -14.45 -8.92
N ARG A 137 -8.67 -15.29 -8.39
CA ARG A 137 -8.81 -15.92 -7.06
C ARG A 137 -8.82 -14.91 -5.92
N PHE A 138 -8.19 -13.75 -6.10
CA PHE A 138 -8.07 -12.72 -5.07
C PHE A 138 -9.11 -11.60 -5.21
N LYS A 139 -10.10 -11.74 -6.12
CA LYS A 139 -11.20 -10.78 -6.29
C LYS A 139 -12.02 -10.54 -5.02
N PHE A 140 -12.00 -11.49 -4.07
CA PHE A 140 -12.76 -11.43 -2.82
C PHE A 140 -11.87 -11.25 -1.58
N VAL A 141 -10.56 -11.00 -1.75
CA VAL A 141 -9.62 -10.85 -0.64
C VAL A 141 -9.44 -9.36 -0.30
N ARG A 142 -9.12 -9.09 0.97
CA ARG A 142 -8.75 -7.76 1.49
C ARG A 142 -7.56 -7.17 0.72
N ALA A 143 -7.26 -5.89 0.99
CA ALA A 143 -6.10 -5.19 0.45
C ALA A 143 -4.83 -6.07 0.54
N TYR A 144 -4.10 -6.16 -0.56
CA TYR A 144 -2.86 -6.93 -0.64
C TYR A 144 -1.78 -6.27 0.24
N GLN A 145 -1.75 -4.94 0.26
CA GLN A 145 -0.88 -4.16 1.14
C GLN A 145 -1.54 -2.82 1.47
N THR A 146 -1.24 -2.30 2.65
CA THR A 146 -1.61 -0.95 3.12
C THR A 146 -0.35 -0.17 3.35
N LEU A 147 -0.28 1.03 2.77
CA LEU A 147 0.86 1.93 2.90
C LEU A 147 0.42 3.27 3.46
N HIS A 148 1.20 3.82 4.38
CA HIS A 148 1.13 5.21 4.78
C HIS A 148 2.15 6.01 3.95
N VAL A 149 1.68 7.11 3.37
CA VAL A 149 2.48 8.01 2.53
C VAL A 149 2.31 9.42 3.04
N LEU A 150 3.39 10.21 3.09
CA LEU A 150 3.28 11.61 3.48
C LEU A 150 2.73 12.46 2.32
N GLY A 151 1.99 13.52 2.64
CA GLY A 151 1.46 14.44 1.63
C GLY A 151 2.56 15.09 0.79
N SER A 152 3.72 15.36 1.40
CA SER A 152 4.89 15.95 0.75
C SER A 152 5.64 15.02 -0.20
N GLN A 153 5.43 13.70 -0.10
CA GLN A 153 6.13 12.71 -0.94
C GLN A 153 5.64 12.73 -2.39
N LYS A 154 6.50 12.28 -3.29
CA LYS A 154 6.21 12.16 -4.72
C LYS A 154 5.48 10.87 -5.02
N LEU A 155 4.73 10.85 -6.12
CA LEU A 155 4.09 9.63 -6.60
C LEU A 155 5.10 8.51 -6.91
N SER A 156 6.31 8.89 -7.30
CA SER A 156 7.42 7.93 -7.48
C SER A 156 7.78 7.18 -6.19
N ASP A 157 7.62 7.80 -5.03
CA ASP A 157 7.95 7.17 -3.74
C ASP A 157 6.95 6.04 -3.44
N LEU A 158 5.65 6.30 -3.66
CA LEU A 158 4.61 5.27 -3.54
C LEU A 158 4.83 4.12 -4.53
N ARG A 159 5.16 4.42 -5.80
CA ARG A 159 5.49 3.39 -6.81
C ARG A 159 6.60 2.48 -6.32
N ASP A 160 7.67 3.06 -5.77
CA ASP A 160 8.84 2.29 -5.38
C ASP A 160 8.59 1.39 -4.17
N ALA A 161 7.68 1.81 -3.27
CA ALA A 161 7.26 1.06 -2.08
C ALA A 161 6.27 -0.09 -2.37
N ILE A 162 5.54 -0.05 -3.49
CA ILE A 162 4.62 -1.12 -3.88
C ILE A 162 5.41 -2.42 -4.13
N CYS A 163 5.03 -3.50 -3.44
CA CYS A 163 5.68 -4.80 -3.54
C CYS A 163 4.86 -5.80 -4.36
N CYS A 164 5.01 -5.84 -5.69
CA CYS A 164 4.28 -6.78 -6.55
C CYS A 164 5.08 -8.06 -6.84
N VAL A 165 4.46 -9.25 -6.82
CA VAL A 165 5.14 -10.50 -7.22
C VAL A 165 5.63 -10.47 -8.67
N SER A 166 4.93 -9.73 -9.54
CA SER A 166 5.34 -9.53 -10.93
C SER A 166 6.70 -8.82 -11.03
N ASP A 167 7.12 -8.04 -10.04
CA ASP A 167 8.45 -7.42 -10.00
C ASP A 167 9.60 -8.44 -9.94
N LEU A 168 9.33 -9.61 -9.38
CA LEU A 168 10.29 -10.71 -9.25
C LEU A 168 10.15 -11.74 -10.36
N GLN A 169 9.01 -11.79 -11.03
CA GLN A 169 8.68 -12.79 -12.04
C GLN A 169 9.64 -12.67 -13.23
N VAL A 170 10.07 -13.80 -13.79
CA VAL A 170 10.84 -13.82 -15.05
C VAL A 170 9.90 -14.23 -16.17
N PHE A 171 9.86 -13.44 -17.25
CA PHE A 171 9.05 -13.74 -18.42
C PHE A 171 9.83 -14.59 -19.42
N GLY A 172 9.17 -15.60 -19.97
CA GLY A 172 9.75 -16.48 -20.98
C GLY A 172 9.41 -17.95 -20.76
N GLU A 173 9.42 -18.69 -21.86
CA GLU A 173 9.26 -20.14 -21.88
C GLU A 173 10.67 -20.76 -21.91
N PHE A 174 10.93 -21.72 -21.03
CA PHE A 174 12.26 -22.28 -20.81
C PHE A 174 12.28 -23.82 -20.79
N SER A 175 11.25 -24.51 -21.29
CA SER A 175 11.22 -25.97 -21.29
C SER A 175 12.35 -26.60 -22.11
N ASN A 176 12.89 -25.92 -23.10
CA ASN A 176 14.03 -26.44 -23.88
C ASN A 176 15.38 -26.02 -23.31
N THR A 177 15.44 -24.95 -22.51
CA THR A 177 16.68 -24.37 -21.99
C THR A 177 16.48 -23.89 -20.56
N PRO A 178 16.21 -24.80 -19.61
CA PRO A 178 15.77 -24.40 -18.30
C PRO A 178 16.92 -23.89 -17.40
N ASP A 179 18.18 -24.05 -17.83
CA ASP A 179 19.36 -23.46 -17.17
C ASP A 179 19.67 -22.05 -17.69
N MET A 180 18.96 -21.59 -18.73
CA MET A 180 19.13 -20.26 -19.34
C MET A 180 18.14 -19.22 -18.79
N VAL A 181 17.43 -19.54 -17.70
CA VAL A 181 16.55 -18.57 -17.03
C VAL A 181 17.39 -17.37 -16.59
N PRO A 182 17.06 -16.14 -17.03
CA PRO A 182 17.80 -14.96 -16.63
C PRO A 182 17.81 -14.76 -15.12
N GLN A 183 18.91 -14.21 -14.60
CA GLN A 183 19.05 -13.87 -13.18
C GLN A 183 18.52 -12.48 -12.83
N PHE A 184 18.07 -11.69 -13.82
CA PHE A 184 17.51 -10.38 -13.55
C PHE A 184 16.07 -10.48 -13.02
N ILE A 185 15.66 -9.49 -12.24
CA ILE A 185 14.26 -9.32 -11.81
C ILE A 185 13.55 -8.37 -12.77
N SER A 186 12.25 -8.60 -13.00
CA SER A 186 11.47 -7.83 -13.97
C SER A 186 11.43 -6.33 -13.67
N LYS A 187 11.39 -5.92 -12.40
CA LYS A 187 11.41 -4.50 -12.02
C LYS A 187 12.63 -3.73 -12.53
N ASP A 188 13.76 -4.41 -12.72
CA ASP A 188 14.99 -3.78 -13.19
C ASP A 188 14.99 -3.55 -14.71
N HIS A 189 14.23 -4.34 -15.46
CA HIS A 189 14.16 -4.26 -16.92
C HIS A 189 12.90 -3.53 -17.41
N TYR A 190 11.75 -3.78 -16.79
CA TYR A 190 10.45 -3.24 -17.18
C TYR A 190 10.06 -2.10 -16.26
N LYS A 191 10.74 -0.96 -16.42
CA LYS A 191 10.62 0.20 -15.53
C LYS A 191 9.35 1.04 -15.76
N SER A 192 8.70 0.92 -16.91
CA SER A 192 7.51 1.70 -17.25
C SER A 192 6.36 1.46 -16.26
N ALA A 193 5.82 2.54 -15.72
CA ALA A 193 4.65 2.50 -14.85
C ALA A 193 3.86 3.82 -14.94
N PHE A 194 2.58 3.78 -14.58
CA PHE A 194 1.79 4.99 -14.32
C PHE A 194 0.80 4.81 -13.18
N PHE A 195 0.43 5.94 -12.56
CA PHE A 195 -0.83 6.06 -11.84
C PHE A 195 -1.86 6.77 -12.71
N PHE A 196 -3.13 6.38 -12.61
CA PHE A 196 -4.23 7.06 -13.25
C PHE A 196 -5.18 7.61 -12.19
N PHE A 197 -5.12 8.92 -11.98
CA PHE A 197 -5.95 9.65 -11.02
C PHE A 197 -6.75 10.74 -11.75
N ASN A 198 -8.07 10.74 -11.56
CA ASN A 198 -9.01 11.75 -12.07
C ASN A 198 -8.75 12.18 -13.53
N GLY A 199 -8.62 11.23 -14.45
CA GLY A 199 -8.44 11.51 -15.89
C GLY A 199 -7.02 11.92 -16.30
N THR A 200 -6.04 11.83 -15.38
CA THR A 200 -4.63 12.14 -15.65
C THR A 200 -3.76 10.91 -15.44
N PHE A 201 -2.94 10.58 -16.44
CA PHE A 201 -1.89 9.57 -16.34
C PHE A 201 -0.59 10.20 -15.84
N PHE A 202 -0.14 9.78 -14.65
CA PHE A 202 1.14 10.14 -14.07
C PHE A 202 2.16 9.08 -14.43
N ASN A 203 2.90 9.29 -15.52
CA ASN A 203 3.88 8.33 -16.05
C ASN A 203 5.22 8.46 -15.32
N ASP A 204 5.91 7.34 -15.12
CA ASP A 204 7.30 7.31 -14.65
C ASP A 204 8.21 7.67 -15.81
N THR A 205 8.93 8.79 -15.71
CA THR A 205 9.90 9.21 -16.73
C THR A 205 11.33 9.34 -16.19
N ARG A 206 11.60 8.75 -15.02
CA ARG A 206 12.90 8.87 -14.32
C ARG A 206 14.05 8.18 -15.03
N PHE A 207 13.75 7.17 -15.85
CA PHE A 207 14.75 6.37 -16.55
C PHE A 207 14.56 6.45 -18.07
N PRO A 208 15.63 6.48 -18.88
CA PRO A 208 15.54 6.45 -20.34
C PRO A 208 14.78 5.25 -20.91
N GLU A 209 14.77 4.14 -20.19
CA GLU A 209 14.08 2.89 -20.54
C GLU A 209 12.57 2.96 -20.30
N CYS A 210 12.09 3.93 -19.53
CA CYS A 210 10.67 4.13 -19.30
C CYS A 210 9.97 4.53 -20.61
N GLN A 211 8.97 3.75 -20.98
CA GLN A 211 8.10 4.01 -22.11
C GLN A 211 6.75 4.54 -21.62
N ASP A 212 6.13 5.44 -22.39
CA ASP A 212 4.76 5.89 -22.13
C ASP A 212 3.76 4.78 -22.48
N ILE A 213 3.56 3.85 -21.56
CA ILE A 213 2.61 2.74 -21.71
C ILE A 213 1.15 3.23 -21.64
N SER A 214 0.89 4.45 -21.14
CA SER A 214 -0.46 5.05 -21.15
C SER A 214 -0.90 5.48 -22.56
N LYS A 215 0.05 5.71 -23.47
CA LYS A 215 -0.19 6.18 -24.84
C LYS A 215 -1.23 5.34 -25.58
N THR A 216 -1.12 4.02 -25.49
CA THR A 216 -2.04 3.08 -26.14
C THR A 216 -3.49 3.32 -25.70
N THR A 217 -3.72 3.46 -24.39
CA THR A 217 -5.05 3.73 -23.83
C THR A 217 -5.58 5.10 -24.25
N ARG A 218 -4.72 6.14 -24.25
CA ARG A 218 -5.11 7.49 -24.69
C ARG A 218 -5.45 7.56 -26.17
N GLU A 219 -4.71 6.86 -27.02
CA GLU A 219 -5.00 6.81 -28.47
C GLU A 219 -6.29 6.05 -28.75
N TRP A 220 -6.50 4.94 -28.04
CA TRP A 220 -7.74 4.18 -28.11
C TRP A 220 -8.96 5.00 -27.67
N THR A 221 -8.87 5.80 -26.60
CA THR A 221 -10.00 6.63 -26.16
C THR A 221 -10.36 7.75 -27.11
N ARG A 222 -9.38 8.33 -27.84
CA ARG A 222 -9.64 9.36 -28.86
C ARG A 222 -10.50 8.87 -30.02
N THR A 223 -10.50 7.57 -30.29
CA THR A 223 -11.36 6.97 -31.33
C THR A 223 -12.80 6.75 -30.86
N ARG A 224 -13.12 7.16 -29.63
CA ARG A 224 -14.37 6.87 -28.91
C ARG A 224 -14.86 8.12 -28.18
N ASP A 225 -16.09 8.08 -27.69
CA ASP A 225 -16.73 9.19 -26.98
C ASP A 225 -16.31 9.24 -25.50
N PHE A 226 -15.00 9.28 -25.25
CA PHE A 226 -14.41 9.46 -23.92
C PHE A 226 -13.86 10.89 -23.78
N PRO A 227 -13.85 11.44 -22.55
CA PRO A 227 -13.19 12.71 -22.30
C PRO A 227 -11.69 12.62 -22.60
N GLU A 228 -11.08 13.77 -22.91
CA GLU A 228 -9.65 13.85 -23.12
C GLU A 228 -8.89 13.57 -21.81
N PHE A 229 -7.96 12.60 -21.88
CA PHE A 229 -7.07 12.27 -20.77
C PHE A 229 -5.77 13.05 -20.84
N LYS A 230 -5.35 13.54 -19.68
CA LYS A 230 -4.11 14.32 -19.50
C LYS A 230 -2.94 13.42 -19.14
N THR A 231 -1.74 13.97 -19.23
CA THR A 231 -0.51 13.33 -18.75
C THR A 231 0.33 14.26 -17.90
N ALA A 232 0.96 13.71 -16.87
CA ALA A 232 1.95 14.36 -16.03
C ALA A 232 3.06 13.38 -15.66
N LYS A 233 4.14 13.87 -15.04
CA LYS A 233 5.25 13.06 -14.55
C LYS A 233 5.04 12.73 -13.08
N MET A 234 5.22 11.48 -12.69
CA MET A 234 5.01 11.07 -11.29
C MET A 234 6.13 11.57 -10.35
N GLU A 235 7.35 11.71 -10.87
CA GLU A 235 8.51 12.21 -10.10
C GLU A 235 8.43 13.72 -9.79
N ASP A 236 7.65 14.47 -10.57
CA ASP A 236 7.47 15.91 -10.36
C ASP A 236 6.24 16.20 -9.49
N THR A 237 5.33 15.25 -9.31
CA THR A 237 4.03 15.44 -8.65
C THR A 237 4.04 14.91 -7.22
N SER A 238 3.74 15.77 -6.24
CA SER A 238 3.51 15.37 -4.85
C SER A 238 2.04 15.04 -4.59
N PHE A 239 1.73 14.36 -3.48
CA PHE A 239 0.32 14.13 -3.13
C PHE A 239 -0.41 15.43 -2.79
N TYR A 240 0.28 16.46 -2.28
CA TYR A 240 -0.34 17.77 -2.06
C TYR A 240 -0.89 18.40 -3.34
N ASP A 241 -0.32 18.11 -4.50
CA ASP A 241 -0.73 18.66 -5.80
C ASP A 241 -1.99 17.97 -6.36
N LEU A 242 -2.46 16.90 -5.72
CA LEU A 242 -3.50 16.03 -6.25
C LEU A 242 -4.89 16.41 -5.74
N LYS A 243 -5.84 16.24 -6.65
CA LYS A 243 -7.25 16.13 -6.30
C LYS A 243 -7.62 14.66 -6.29
N MET A 244 -8.24 14.20 -5.21
CA MET A 244 -8.57 12.79 -5.00
C MET A 244 -9.92 12.64 -4.30
N LYS A 245 -10.43 11.40 -4.31
CA LYS A 245 -11.60 10.96 -3.57
C LYS A 245 -11.15 9.88 -2.58
N VAL A 246 -11.52 10.02 -1.31
CA VAL A 246 -11.40 8.93 -0.34
C VAL A 246 -12.37 7.82 -0.74
N GLY A 247 -11.96 6.57 -0.62
CA GLY A 247 -12.75 5.38 -0.91
C GLY A 247 -13.00 5.10 -2.39
N PHE A 248 -12.40 5.87 -3.29
CA PHE A 248 -12.55 5.68 -4.73
C PHE A 248 -11.45 4.78 -5.33
N PRO A 249 -11.79 3.85 -6.24
CA PRO A 249 -10.82 2.98 -6.90
C PRO A 249 -10.06 3.72 -8.00
N TYR A 250 -8.76 3.87 -7.79
CA TYR A 250 -7.80 4.35 -8.78
C TYR A 250 -6.99 3.19 -9.38
N LEU A 251 -6.22 3.48 -10.43
CA LEU A 251 -5.43 2.50 -11.15
C LEU A 251 -3.94 2.80 -11.04
N TYR A 252 -3.15 1.77 -10.72
CA TYR A 252 -1.71 1.73 -10.88
C TYR A 252 -1.37 0.61 -11.87
N THR A 253 -0.57 0.91 -12.88
CA THR A 253 -0.12 -0.09 -13.86
C THR A 253 1.39 -0.05 -13.96
N HIS A 254 2.03 -1.22 -13.90
CA HIS A 254 3.47 -1.36 -14.11
C HIS A 254 3.77 -2.53 -15.05
N GLN A 255 4.97 -2.51 -15.66
CA GLN A 255 5.45 -3.55 -16.60
C GLN A 255 4.58 -3.74 -17.86
N GLY A 256 3.62 -2.85 -18.11
CA GLY A 256 2.77 -2.84 -19.31
C GLY A 256 1.36 -3.37 -19.08
N ASP A 257 1.20 -4.44 -18.29
CA ASP A 257 -0.08 -5.14 -18.11
C ASP A 257 -0.41 -5.53 -16.65
N CYS A 258 0.49 -5.26 -15.70
CA CYS A 258 0.23 -5.55 -14.30
C CYS A 258 -0.55 -4.40 -13.65
N GLU A 259 -1.87 -4.56 -13.62
CA GLU A 259 -2.83 -3.55 -13.15
C GLU A 259 -3.26 -3.81 -11.70
N HIS A 260 -3.12 -2.79 -10.85
CA HIS A 260 -3.55 -2.78 -9.46
C HIS A 260 -4.60 -1.70 -9.22
N VAL A 261 -5.63 -2.05 -8.47
CA VAL A 261 -6.53 -1.05 -7.90
C VAL A 261 -5.87 -0.43 -6.67
N VAL A 262 -5.82 0.90 -6.62
CA VAL A 262 -5.25 1.71 -5.54
C VAL A 262 -6.37 2.55 -4.94
N ILE A 263 -6.56 2.50 -3.63
CA ILE A 263 -7.66 3.20 -2.96
C ILE A 263 -7.05 4.06 -1.85
N LEU A 264 -7.28 5.38 -1.91
CA LEU A 264 -7.03 6.26 -0.77
C LEU A 264 -8.15 6.01 0.24
N THR A 265 -7.85 5.40 1.38
CA THR A 265 -8.87 5.02 2.37
C THR A 265 -8.96 5.96 3.55
N ASP A 266 -7.89 6.69 3.86
CA ASP A 266 -7.86 7.59 5.01
C ASP A 266 -6.87 8.74 4.77
N VAL A 267 -7.18 9.90 5.34
CA VAL A 267 -6.37 11.13 5.32
C VAL A 267 -6.41 11.72 6.72
N ARG A 268 -5.25 11.90 7.35
CA ARG A 268 -5.14 12.46 8.70
C ARG A 268 -3.87 13.25 8.90
N LEU A 269 -3.83 14.10 9.93
CA LEU A 269 -2.60 14.72 10.39
C LEU A 269 -1.69 13.69 11.06
N VAL A 270 -0.39 13.93 10.98
CA VAL A 270 0.61 13.17 11.74
C VAL A 270 0.41 13.44 13.22
N HIS A 271 0.42 12.39 14.02
CA HIS A 271 0.30 12.41 15.48
C HIS A 271 1.65 12.06 16.12
N GLN A 272 1.85 12.46 17.38
CA GLN A 272 3.10 12.18 18.12
C GLN A 272 3.41 10.68 18.27
N ASP A 273 2.39 9.83 18.26
CA ASP A 273 2.51 8.37 18.35
C ASP A 273 2.81 7.70 17.01
N ASP A 274 2.84 8.46 15.91
CA ASP A 274 3.25 7.93 14.62
C ASP A 274 4.76 7.72 14.55
N CYS A 275 5.18 7.05 13.48
CA CYS A 275 6.58 7.12 13.06
C CYS A 275 6.88 8.56 12.63
N LEU A 276 7.73 9.26 13.39
CA LEU A 276 8.17 10.63 13.10
C LEU A 276 9.47 10.69 12.30
N ASP A 277 10.05 9.53 11.95
CA ASP A 277 11.19 9.43 11.04
C ASP A 277 10.71 9.40 9.58
N MET A 278 10.90 10.51 8.88
CA MET A 278 10.48 10.72 7.50
C MET A 278 11.12 9.71 6.53
N LYS A 279 12.32 9.18 6.82
CA LYS A 279 13.02 8.23 5.94
C LYS A 279 12.37 6.86 5.86
N LEU A 280 11.49 6.55 6.81
CA LEU A 280 10.77 5.28 6.85
C LEU A 280 9.49 5.30 6.00
N TYR A 281 9.10 6.47 5.49
CA TYR A 281 7.98 6.60 4.58
C TYR A 281 8.43 6.47 3.11
N PRO A 282 7.62 5.88 2.22
CA PRO A 282 6.32 5.27 2.50
C PRO A 282 6.42 4.02 3.38
N LEU A 283 5.57 3.96 4.40
CA LEU A 283 5.60 2.93 5.42
C LEU A 283 4.56 1.86 5.11
N ILE A 284 4.98 0.61 4.90
CA ILE A 284 4.07 -0.52 4.75
C ILE A 284 3.58 -0.93 6.14
N THR A 285 2.30 -0.68 6.43
CA THR A 285 1.68 -1.04 7.72
C THR A 285 1.09 -2.44 7.66
N HIS A 286 0.37 -2.75 6.57
CA HIS A 286 -0.21 -4.07 6.37
C HIS A 286 0.29 -4.73 5.09
N LYS A 287 0.48 -6.05 5.15
CA LYS A 287 0.71 -6.88 3.96
C LYS A 287 0.06 -8.24 4.15
N HIS A 288 -0.73 -8.65 3.16
CA HIS A 288 -1.39 -9.94 3.19
C HIS A 288 -0.36 -11.07 3.03
N ARG A 289 -0.29 -11.94 4.05
CA ARG A 289 0.60 -13.10 4.06
C ARG A 289 0.06 -14.20 3.17
N VAL A 290 0.79 -14.55 2.11
CA VAL A 290 0.38 -15.61 1.19
C VAL A 290 0.99 -16.94 1.61
N VAL A 291 0.17 -17.99 1.64
CA VAL A 291 0.66 -19.35 1.90
C VAL A 291 1.59 -19.77 0.77
N THR A 292 2.83 -20.10 1.13
CA THR A 292 3.85 -20.58 0.19
C THR A 292 3.40 -21.84 -0.55
N ARG A 293 3.57 -21.83 -1.87
CA ARG A 293 3.19 -22.95 -2.74
C ARG A 293 4.34 -23.93 -2.90
N LYS A 294 4.15 -25.11 -2.33
CA LYS A 294 5.09 -26.23 -2.44
C LYS A 294 4.89 -27.01 -3.73
N CYS A 295 5.90 -27.77 -4.11
CA CYS A 295 5.87 -28.66 -5.26
C CYS A 295 4.71 -29.67 -5.18
N SER A 296 4.01 -29.88 -6.28
CA SER A 296 2.90 -30.84 -6.40
C SER A 296 3.33 -32.30 -6.32
N VAL A 297 4.62 -32.59 -6.48
CA VAL A 297 5.16 -33.97 -6.44
C VAL A 297 5.71 -34.30 -5.06
N CYS A 298 6.71 -33.56 -4.58
CA CYS A 298 7.34 -33.88 -3.30
C CYS A 298 6.62 -33.29 -2.09
N HIS A 299 5.86 -32.20 -2.24
CA HIS A 299 5.24 -31.44 -1.15
C HIS A 299 6.21 -30.94 -0.05
N LEU A 300 7.52 -31.00 -0.31
CA LEU A 300 8.57 -30.59 0.62
C LEU A 300 9.11 -29.19 0.28
N TYR A 301 9.60 -29.03 -0.95
CA TYR A 301 10.27 -27.80 -1.39
C TYR A 301 9.31 -26.80 -2.01
N ILE A 302 9.68 -25.52 -1.91
CA ILE A 302 8.98 -24.41 -2.57
C ILE A 302 9.09 -24.59 -4.08
N SER A 303 8.00 -24.34 -4.79
CA SER A 303 7.96 -24.44 -6.24
C SER A 303 8.78 -23.32 -6.88
N ARG A 304 9.48 -23.66 -7.97
CA ARG A 304 10.27 -22.71 -8.79
C ARG A 304 9.90 -22.78 -10.27
N TRP A 305 9.09 -23.75 -10.65
CA TRP A 305 8.65 -23.98 -12.02
C TRP A 305 7.14 -24.16 -12.07
N ILE A 306 6.54 -23.62 -13.12
CA ILE A 306 5.18 -23.91 -13.52
C ILE A 306 5.21 -24.53 -14.92
N THR A 307 4.57 -25.69 -15.09
CA THR A 307 4.38 -26.30 -16.41
C THR A 307 2.94 -26.15 -16.87
N THR A 308 2.76 -26.04 -18.19
CA THR A 308 1.46 -26.09 -18.85
C THR A 308 1.50 -27.06 -20.02
N SER A 309 0.32 -27.55 -20.42
CA SER A 309 0.18 -28.53 -21.51
C SER A 309 1.03 -29.78 -21.27
N ASP A 310 1.16 -30.18 -20.01
CA ASP A 310 2.03 -31.25 -19.55
C ASP A 310 1.21 -32.51 -19.29
N ALA A 311 1.33 -33.49 -20.20
CA ALA A 311 0.57 -34.72 -20.14
C ALA A 311 0.94 -35.63 -18.95
N PHE A 312 2.10 -35.41 -18.32
CA PHE A 312 2.57 -36.21 -17.20
C PHE A 312 2.25 -35.55 -15.84
N ALA A 313 1.91 -34.26 -15.84
CA ALA A 313 1.57 -33.56 -14.61
C ALA A 313 0.20 -33.98 -14.04
N PRO A 314 0.05 -33.97 -12.70
CA PRO A 314 -1.22 -34.29 -12.04
C PRO A 314 -2.31 -33.21 -12.27
N THR A 315 -1.92 -31.98 -12.61
CA THR A 315 -2.81 -30.85 -12.87
C THR A 315 -2.27 -29.99 -14.01
N ASP A 316 -3.09 -29.16 -14.64
CA ASP A 316 -2.64 -28.18 -15.63
C ASP A 316 -3.23 -26.80 -15.30
N PRO A 317 -2.42 -25.78 -14.96
CA PRO A 317 -0.96 -25.83 -14.76
C PRO A 317 -0.53 -26.64 -13.53
N CYS A 318 0.74 -27.08 -13.50
CA CYS A 318 1.34 -27.75 -12.33
C CYS A 318 2.59 -27.05 -11.82
N LEU A 319 2.81 -27.10 -10.51
CA LEU A 319 3.96 -26.50 -9.85
C LEU A 319 5.00 -27.55 -9.42
N PHE A 320 6.26 -27.28 -9.73
CA PHE A 320 7.38 -28.15 -9.37
C PHE A 320 8.47 -27.37 -8.65
N CYS A 321 9.14 -28.02 -7.70
CA CYS A 321 10.45 -27.57 -7.26
C CYS A 321 11.49 -27.90 -8.34
N ASP A 322 12.66 -27.28 -8.27
CA ASP A 322 13.71 -27.43 -9.27
C ASP A 322 14.12 -28.89 -9.49
N GLN A 323 14.34 -29.65 -8.41
CA GLN A 323 14.73 -31.05 -8.48
C GLN A 323 13.65 -31.94 -9.12
N CYS A 324 12.40 -31.84 -8.68
CA CYS A 324 11.32 -32.64 -9.25
C CYS A 324 11.05 -32.27 -10.71
N PHE A 325 11.17 -30.98 -11.06
CA PHE A 325 11.04 -30.54 -12.43
C PHE A 325 12.09 -31.21 -13.33
N ARG A 326 13.37 -31.18 -12.94
CA ARG A 326 14.46 -31.83 -13.69
C ARG A 326 14.26 -33.34 -13.80
N MET A 327 13.99 -34.02 -12.68
CA MET A 327 13.85 -35.49 -12.65
C MET A 327 12.67 -36.03 -13.46
N PHE A 328 11.57 -35.27 -13.53
CA PHE A 328 10.34 -35.76 -14.15
C PHE A 328 10.25 -35.46 -15.65
N HIS A 329 10.94 -34.40 -16.10
CA HIS A 329 10.76 -33.88 -17.45
C HIS A 329 11.98 -34.02 -18.36
N TYR A 330 13.14 -34.41 -17.82
CA TYR A 330 14.38 -34.53 -18.59
C TYR A 330 15.10 -35.85 -18.30
N ASP A 331 15.76 -36.40 -19.31
CA ASP A 331 16.65 -37.55 -19.15
C ASP A 331 18.00 -37.14 -18.54
N ASP A 332 18.86 -38.12 -18.24
CA ASP A 332 20.20 -37.89 -17.68
C ASP A 332 21.13 -37.07 -18.59
N LYS A 333 20.77 -36.90 -19.87
CA LYS A 333 21.50 -36.08 -20.85
C LYS A 333 20.90 -34.68 -20.99
N GLY A 334 19.83 -34.36 -20.28
CA GLY A 334 19.12 -33.08 -20.35
C GLY A 334 18.13 -32.98 -21.51
N ASN A 335 17.80 -34.08 -22.20
CA ASN A 335 16.77 -34.07 -23.24
C ASN A 335 15.38 -34.14 -22.62
N LYS A 336 14.46 -33.37 -23.20
CA LYS A 336 13.07 -33.29 -22.78
C LYS A 336 12.34 -34.62 -23.02
N LEU A 337 11.60 -35.11 -22.02
CA LEU A 337 10.88 -36.40 -22.02
C LEU A 337 9.43 -36.32 -22.52
N GLY A 338 8.99 -35.17 -23.04
CA GLY A 338 7.64 -34.97 -23.60
C GLY A 338 7.39 -33.56 -24.07
N ASP A 339 6.20 -33.31 -24.59
CA ASP A 339 5.76 -31.97 -24.98
C ASP A 339 5.08 -31.29 -23.80
N PHE A 340 5.65 -30.18 -23.34
CA PHE A 340 5.12 -29.30 -22.29
C PHE A 340 5.74 -27.91 -22.43
N LEU A 341 5.17 -26.90 -21.80
CA LEU A 341 5.80 -25.58 -21.66
C LEU A 341 6.21 -25.39 -20.21
N ALA A 342 7.31 -24.70 -19.96
CA ALA A 342 7.81 -24.46 -18.61
C ALA A 342 8.19 -22.99 -18.43
N TYR A 343 7.74 -22.41 -17.32
CA TYR A 343 8.01 -21.03 -16.97
C TYR A 343 8.61 -21.01 -15.56
N ALA A 344 9.54 -20.09 -15.33
CA ALA A 344 10.02 -19.81 -13.99
C ALA A 344 8.85 -19.35 -13.12
N TYR A 345 8.78 -19.80 -11.88
CA TYR A 345 7.71 -19.47 -10.95
C TYR A 345 8.30 -18.80 -9.71
N VAL A 346 7.76 -17.64 -9.35
CA VAL A 346 8.05 -16.98 -8.09
C VAL A 346 6.89 -17.19 -7.13
N ASP A 347 7.20 -17.72 -5.94
CA ASP A 347 6.20 -17.87 -4.88
C ASP A 347 5.77 -16.48 -4.36
N PRO A 348 4.46 -16.14 -4.37
CA PRO A 348 4.00 -14.88 -3.80
C PRO A 348 4.32 -14.73 -2.30
N GLY A 349 4.54 -15.84 -1.59
CA GLY A 349 5.01 -15.85 -0.21
C GLY A 349 6.48 -15.43 -0.02
N THR A 350 7.22 -15.15 -1.09
CA THR A 350 8.59 -14.57 -1.04
C THR A 350 8.65 -13.26 -0.26
N PHE A 351 7.51 -12.58 -0.20
CA PHE A 351 7.34 -11.26 0.41
C PHE A 351 6.75 -11.27 1.83
N ASN A 352 6.58 -12.46 2.42
CA ASN A 352 5.97 -12.68 3.74
C ASN A 352 6.80 -12.16 4.91
#